data_AF-A0A9Q8SAQ4-F1
#
_entry.id   AF-A0A9Q8SAQ4-F1
#
_cell.length_a   1.000
_cell.length_b   1.000
_cell.length_c   1.000
_cell.angle_alpha   90.00
_cell.angle_beta   90.00
_cell.angle_gamma   90.00
#
_symmetry.space_group_name_H-M   'P 1'
#
loop_
_entity.id
_entity.type
_entity.pdbx_description
1 polymer ?
#
loop_
_entity_poly.entity_id
_entity_poly.type
_entity_poly.pdbx_seq_one_letter_code
_entity_poly.pdbx_strand_id
1 'polypeptide(L)'
;MKQNIPVVVIGLGRGRGISDIPPIFQNTPYYVAACMDLTEVDEEYRYSPHNLSVILHNLHPRPRALLIGIAVDPSYTQPVERVWNEDVDKVLKLEKKSRGW
;
A
#
# COMPACT_ATOMS: atom_id res chain seq x y z
N MET A 1 8.39 12.50 15.63
CA MET A 1 8.49 12.79 14.17
C MET A 1 7.07 12.92 13.62
N LYS A 2 6.79 13.83 12.68
CA LYS A 2 5.45 13.92 12.06
C LYS A 2 5.30 12.78 11.03
N GLN A 3 4.31 11.92 11.22
CA GLN A 3 3.97 10.89 10.23
C GLN A 3 3.21 11.54 9.07
N ASN A 4 3.81 11.56 7.89
CA ASN A 4 3.27 12.20 6.69
C ASN A 4 3.53 11.40 5.41
N ILE A 5 4.17 10.23 5.50
CA ILE A 5 4.42 9.33 4.38
C ILE A 5 3.40 8.19 4.42
N PRO A 6 2.40 8.18 3.54
CA PRO A 6 1.41 7.11 3.49
C PRO A 6 2.01 5.80 2.96
N VAL A 7 1.57 4.70 3.57
CA VAL A 7 1.91 3.33 3.19
C VAL A 7 0.63 2.53 2.96
N VAL A 8 0.64 1.71 1.92
CA VAL A 8 -0.40 0.68 1.70
C VAL A 8 0.13 -0.66 2.20
N VAL A 9 -0.69 -1.39 2.93
CA VAL A 9 -0.35 -2.71 3.46
C VAL A 9 -1.26 -3.75 2.82
N ILE A 10 -0.70 -4.88 2.37
CA ILE A 10 -1.44 -6.05 1.90
C ILE A 10 -1.18 -7.19 2.88
N GLY A 11 -2.23 -7.83 3.40
CA GLY A 11 -2.08 -8.88 4.41
C GLY A 11 -3.20 -9.90 4.43
N LEU A 12 -2.99 -10.91 5.28
CA LEU A 12 -4.02 -11.84 5.74
C LEU A 12 -4.54 -11.34 7.08
N GLY A 13 -5.74 -10.78 7.07
CA GLY A 13 -6.42 -10.32 8.27
C GLY A 13 -6.31 -8.82 8.51
N ARG A 14 -7.25 -8.06 7.95
CA ARG A 14 -7.42 -6.61 8.14
C ARG A 14 -7.38 -6.22 9.61
N GLY A 15 -8.07 -7.00 10.46
CA GLY A 15 -8.21 -6.68 11.89
C GLY A 15 -6.87 -6.60 12.61
N ARG A 16 -5.94 -7.51 12.28
CA ARG A 16 -4.57 -7.50 12.83
C ARG A 16 -3.68 -6.50 12.12
N GLY A 17 -3.79 -6.38 10.81
CA GLY A 17 -2.99 -5.43 10.02
C GLY A 17 -3.15 -3.98 10.50
N ILE A 18 -4.37 -3.58 10.86
CA ILE A 18 -4.65 -2.21 11.32
C ILE A 18 -4.25 -1.96 12.79
N SER A 19 -4.12 -2.99 13.62
CA SER A 19 -3.67 -2.85 15.01
C SER A 19 -2.15 -3.00 15.16
N ASP A 20 -1.55 -3.93 14.42
CA ASP A 20 -0.19 -4.41 14.70
C ASP A 20 0.88 -3.66 13.90
N ILE A 21 0.52 -3.13 12.72
CA ILE A 21 1.46 -2.40 11.86
C ILE A 21 1.71 -0.95 12.30
N PRO A 22 0.71 -0.14 12.70
CA PRO A 22 0.98 1.25 13.08
C PRO A 22 2.03 1.42 14.20
N PRO A 23 2.08 0.57 15.26
CA PRO A 23 3.14 0.63 16.26
C PRO A 23 4.56 0.46 15.69
N ILE A 24 4.75 -0.31 14.61
CA ILE A 24 6.06 -0.49 13.95
C ILE A 24 6.60 0.83 13.39
N PHE A 25 5.69 1.72 12.98
CA PHE A 25 6.05 3.03 12.45
C PHE A 25 6.22 4.12 13.51
N GLN A 26 6.18 3.77 14.79
CA GLN A 26 6.44 4.72 15.86
C GLN A 26 7.82 5.35 15.67
N ASN A 27 7.89 6.69 15.78
CA ASN A 27 9.10 7.49 15.54
C ASN A 27 9.63 7.51 14.10
N THR A 28 8.90 6.96 13.13
CA THR A 28 9.19 7.06 11.70
C THR A 28 8.27 8.11 11.03
N PRO A 29 8.52 8.51 9.77
CA PRO A 29 7.61 9.40 9.05
C PRO A 29 6.43 8.65 8.41
N TYR A 30 6.36 7.32 8.52
CA TYR A 30 5.37 6.49 7.85
C TYR A 30 4.08 6.34 8.65
N TYR A 31 2.95 6.19 7.96
CA TYR A 31 1.67 5.75 8.54
C TYR A 31 0.92 4.83 7.58
N VAL A 32 0.09 3.94 8.13
CA VAL A 32 -0.79 3.08 7.32
C VAL A 32 -1.95 3.91 6.80
N ALA A 33 -2.00 4.12 5.48
CA ALA A 33 -3.07 4.87 4.82
C ALA A 33 -4.19 3.95 4.32
N ALA A 34 -3.85 2.71 3.95
CA ALA A 34 -4.81 1.69 3.59
C ALA A 34 -4.27 0.29 3.94
N CYS A 35 -5.19 -0.62 4.27
CA CYS A 35 -4.91 -2.03 4.46
C CYS A 35 -5.82 -2.85 3.54
N MET A 36 -5.22 -3.57 2.61
CA MET A 36 -5.89 -4.53 1.74
C MET A 36 -5.81 -5.91 2.37
N ASP A 37 -6.94 -6.59 2.36
CA ASP A 37 -7.10 -7.89 2.98
C ASP A 37 -7.46 -8.94 1.94
N LEU A 38 -6.98 -10.16 2.15
CA LEU A 38 -7.17 -11.29 1.24
C LEU A 38 -8.32 -12.22 1.66
N THR A 39 -8.85 -12.14 2.87
CA THR A 39 -9.70 -13.20 3.46
C THR A 39 -10.85 -12.74 4.36
N GLU A 40 -10.66 -11.72 5.21
CA GLU A 40 -11.62 -11.19 6.19
C GLU A 40 -12.64 -10.19 5.62
N VAL A 41 -12.49 -9.75 4.36
CA VAL A 41 -13.44 -8.86 3.70
C VAL A 41 -14.26 -9.57 2.63
N ASP A 42 -15.42 -8.99 2.28
CA ASP A 42 -16.26 -9.47 1.18
C ASP A 42 -15.45 -9.51 -0.12
N GLU A 43 -15.78 -10.47 -0.99
CA GLU A 43 -14.97 -10.80 -2.17
C GLU A 43 -14.69 -9.59 -3.07
N GLU A 44 -15.66 -8.69 -3.23
CA GLU A 44 -15.53 -7.45 -4.01
C GLU A 44 -14.49 -6.46 -3.44
N TYR A 45 -14.24 -6.49 -2.13
CA TYR A 45 -13.29 -5.62 -1.44
C TYR A 45 -11.94 -6.29 -1.17
N ARG A 46 -11.78 -7.57 -1.51
CA ARG A 46 -10.51 -8.28 -1.32
C ARG A 46 -9.42 -7.67 -2.19
N TYR A 47 -8.18 -7.95 -1.82
CA TYR A 47 -7.06 -7.68 -2.70
C TYR A 47 -7.31 -8.27 -4.09
N SER A 48 -7.19 -7.41 -5.08
CA SER A 48 -7.01 -7.74 -6.48
C SER A 48 -6.07 -6.69 -7.09
N PRO A 49 -5.39 -6.99 -8.20
CA PRO A 49 -4.58 -5.99 -8.90
C PRO A 49 -5.38 -4.72 -9.25
N HIS A 50 -6.66 -4.88 -9.59
CA HIS A 50 -7.57 -3.78 -9.86
C HIS A 50 -7.82 -2.93 -8.61
N ASN A 51 -8.20 -3.54 -7.49
CA ASN A 51 -8.48 -2.83 -6.24
C ASN A 51 -7.23 -2.12 -5.70
N LEU A 52 -6.04 -2.72 -5.85
CA LEU A 52 -4.78 -2.07 -5.50
C LEU A 52 -4.56 -0.81 -6.36
N SER A 53 -4.76 -0.91 -7.68
CA SER A 53 -4.64 0.23 -8.58
C SER A 53 -5.61 1.35 -8.19
N VAL A 54 -6.87 1.03 -7.87
CA VAL A 54 -7.87 1.99 -7.40
C VAL A 54 -7.39 2.72 -6.14
N ILE A 55 -6.87 1.99 -5.15
CA ILE A 55 -6.36 2.59 -3.90
C ILE A 55 -5.17 3.52 -4.18
N LEU A 56 -4.19 3.07 -4.97
CA LEU A 56 -3.01 3.87 -5.30
C LEU A 56 -3.39 5.16 -6.06
N HIS A 57 -4.37 5.09 -6.96
CA HIS A 57 -4.85 6.24 -7.71
C HIS A 57 -5.64 7.26 -6.87
N ASN A 58 -6.38 6.82 -5.86
CA ASN A 58 -7.27 7.69 -5.09
C ASN A 58 -6.65 8.26 -3.81
N LEU A 59 -5.60 7.64 -3.27
CA LEU A 59 -4.99 8.11 -2.03
C LEU A 59 -4.21 9.42 -2.22
N HIS A 60 -4.56 10.41 -1.39
CA HIS A 60 -3.88 11.69 -1.29
C HIS A 60 -3.57 12.03 0.18
N PRO A 61 -2.29 12.19 0.58
CA PRO A 61 -1.08 12.08 -0.23
C PRO A 61 -0.87 10.68 -0.83
N ARG A 62 -0.13 10.63 -1.95
CA ARG A 62 0.14 9.37 -2.66
C ARG A 62 1.06 8.45 -1.85
N PRO A 63 0.75 7.15 -1.74
CA PRO A 63 1.61 6.15 -1.11
C PRO A 63 3.05 6.21 -1.63
N ARG A 64 4.02 6.11 -0.72
CA ARG A 64 5.45 6.05 -1.09
C ARG A 64 6.09 4.70 -0.78
N ALA A 65 5.34 3.82 -0.12
CA ALA A 65 5.74 2.45 0.12
C ALA A 65 4.51 1.54 0.06
N LEU A 66 4.77 0.30 -0.35
CA LEU A 66 3.85 -0.81 -0.32
C LEU A 66 4.47 -1.92 0.51
N LEU A 67 3.72 -2.44 1.49
CA LEU A 67 4.14 -3.55 2.34
C LEU A 67 3.28 -4.76 2.09
N ILE A 68 3.91 -5.93 1.98
CA ILE A 68 3.24 -7.21 1.86
C ILE A 68 3.57 -8.02 3.11
N GLY A 69 2.55 -8.49 3.82
CA GLY A 69 2.72 -9.32 5.01
C GLY A 69 3.37 -10.67 4.68
N ILE A 70 4.17 -11.20 5.59
CA ILE A 70 4.92 -12.45 5.41
C ILE A 70 4.03 -13.68 5.18
N ALA A 71 2.76 -13.61 5.58
CA ALA A 71 1.81 -14.70 5.44
C ALA A 71 1.12 -14.70 4.07
N VAL A 72 1.30 -13.66 3.25
CA VAL A 72 0.77 -13.59 1.89
C VAL A 72 1.54 -14.56 0.99
N ASP A 73 0.81 -15.39 0.24
CA ASP A 73 1.41 -16.36 -0.66
C ASP A 73 2.28 -15.68 -1.74
N PRO A 74 3.49 -16.20 -2.04
CA PRO A 74 4.37 -15.61 -3.05
C PRO A 74 3.74 -15.49 -4.45
N SER A 75 2.72 -16.26 -4.80
CA SER A 75 1.99 -16.12 -6.08
C SER A 75 1.36 -14.74 -6.26
N TYR A 76 1.12 -14.00 -5.18
CA TYR A 76 0.60 -12.63 -5.23
C TYR A 76 1.68 -11.58 -5.52
N THR A 77 2.98 -11.89 -5.38
CA THR A 77 4.04 -10.88 -5.49
C THR A 77 4.16 -10.32 -6.91
N GLN A 78 4.19 -11.16 -7.94
CA GLN A 78 4.34 -10.70 -9.32
C GLN A 78 3.20 -9.75 -9.77
N PRO A 79 1.90 -10.05 -9.52
CA PRO A 79 0.82 -9.10 -9.78
C PRO A 79 0.94 -7.81 -8.98
N VAL A 80 1.31 -7.88 -7.70
CA VAL A 80 1.49 -6.69 -6.84
C VAL A 80 2.62 -5.80 -7.37
N GLU A 81 3.78 -6.38 -7.65
CA GLU A 81 4.95 -5.68 -8.18
C GLU A 81 4.64 -4.99 -9.50
N ARG A 82 3.87 -5.64 -10.39
CA ARG A 82 3.44 -5.03 -11.64
C ARG A 82 2.64 -3.75 -11.39
N VAL A 83 1.60 -3.83 -10.56
CA VAL A 83 0.74 -2.66 -10.27
C VAL A 83 1.52 -1.55 -9.58
N TRP A 84 2.39 -1.89 -8.62
CA TRP A 84 3.23 -0.92 -7.94
C TRP A 84 4.22 -0.23 -8.89
N ASN A 85 4.92 -0.99 -9.73
CA ASN A 85 5.88 -0.43 -10.68
C ASN A 85 5.20 0.48 -11.71
N GLU A 86 3.99 0.12 -12.15
CA GLU A 86 3.20 0.99 -13.01
C GLU A 86 2.84 2.32 -12.33
N ASP A 87 2.44 2.31 -11.06
CA ASP A 87 2.17 3.53 -10.29
C ASP A 87 3.45 4.38 -10.10
N VAL A 88 4.57 3.73 -9.74
CA VAL A 88 5.88 4.40 -9.61
C VAL A 88 6.27 5.10 -10.91
N ASP A 89 6.18 4.40 -12.04
CA ASP A 89 6.61 4.92 -13.34
C ASP A 89 5.68 6.01 -13.88
N LYS A 90 4.37 5.79 -13.83
CA LYS A 90 3.37 6.68 -14.41
C LYS A 90 3.06 7.89 -13.52
N VAL A 91 3.22 7.76 -12.21
CA VAL A 91 2.74 8.78 -11.26
C VAL A 91 3.90 9.35 -10.46
N LEU A 92 4.58 8.53 -9.65
CA LEU A 92 5.55 9.05 -8.66
C LEU A 92 6.80 9.64 -9.31
N LYS A 93 7.33 9.02 -10.38
CA LYS A 93 8.48 9.56 -11.13
C LYS A 93 8.14 10.87 -11.86
N LEU A 94 6.93 10.99 -12.41
CA LEU A 94 6.49 12.22 -13.05
C LEU A 94 6.29 13.35 -12.04
N GLU A 95 5.72 13.07 -10.87
CA GLU A 95 5.62 14.03 -9.78
C GLU A 95 6.99 14.56 -9.36
N LYS A 96 7.97 13.66 -9.20
CA LYS A 96 9.35 14.05 -8.83
C LYS A 96 9.95 15.01 -9.85
N LYS A 97 9.78 14.71 -11.15
CA LYS A 97 10.24 15.60 -12.25
C LYS A 97 9.51 16.95 -12.24
N SER A 98 8.20 16.96 -12.01
CA SER A 98 7.38 18.17 -12.00
C SER A 98 7.65 19.09 -10.79
N ARG A 99 8.08 18.52 -9.66
CA ARG A 99 8.32 19.26 -8.41
C ARG A 99 9.76 19.77 -8.27
N GLY A 100 10.63 19.56 -9.26
CA GLY A 100 11.98 20.12 -9.28
C GLY A 100 12.81 19.78 -8.05
N TRP A 101 12.87 18.50 -7.68
CA TRP A 101 13.83 17.97 -6.72
C TRP A 101 15.06 17.41 -7.42
#